data_AF-A0AA36XSX1-F1
#
_entry.id   AF-A0AA36XSX1-F1
#
_cell.length_a   1.000
_cell.length_b   1.000
_cell.length_c   1.000
_cell.angle_alpha   90.00
_cell.angle_beta   90.00
_cell.angle_gamma   90.00
#
_symmetry.space_group_name_H-M   'P 1'
#
loop_
_entity.id
_entity.type
_entity.pdbx_description
1 polymer ?
#
loop_
_entity_poly.entity_id
_entity_poly.type
_entity_poly.pdbx_seq_one_letter_code
_entity_poly.pdbx_strand_id
1 'polypeptide(L)'
;MAKAPRFDHSFLANQVAKRKKWKSKGVKAGHGGDFNIDAALNEINRSVNHIINPASINVPNTALVDKSELPAWLIRILEKDNDVARAATQKKVELDSPHKTRLAQGIKRPKEFNDTKLAEHWLQVRLFYTLETQYKDIYPLVFSIPNGGYRTPKAASMMSYEGQKKGVPDIFFPIPRGVYHGFFLEVKTEKGRPSKEQQEKIKMFQNLGYYVVVAKGFDECICQINSYLQLPTFDNKTRLAA
;
A
#
# COMPACT_ATOMS: atom_id res chain seq x y z
N MET A 1 -13.10 -5.10 -6.56
CA MET A 1 -12.80 -6.35 -5.87
C MET A 1 -13.34 -6.27 -4.45
N ALA A 2 -14.32 -7.12 -4.12
CA ALA A 2 -14.94 -7.08 -2.80
C ALA A 2 -13.89 -7.41 -1.73
N LYS A 3 -13.68 -6.48 -0.79
CA LYS A 3 -12.91 -6.75 0.43
C LYS A 3 -13.49 -7.99 1.11
N ALA A 4 -12.63 -8.89 1.58
CA ALA A 4 -13.07 -9.98 2.44
C ALA A 4 -13.85 -9.38 3.64
N PRO A 5 -14.94 -10.04 4.08
CA PRO A 5 -15.74 -9.51 5.18
C PRO A 5 -14.84 -9.27 6.40
N ARG A 6 -14.99 -8.09 7.02
CA ARG A 6 -14.12 -7.65 8.12
C ARG A 6 -14.26 -8.52 9.37
N PHE A 7 -15.35 -9.26 9.47
CA PHE A 7 -15.70 -10.16 10.56
C PHE A 7 -16.31 -11.44 9.99
N ASP A 8 -16.22 -12.53 10.74
CA ASP A 8 -16.82 -13.78 10.31
C ASP A 8 -18.37 -13.69 10.21
N HIS A 9 -18.96 -14.59 9.43
CA HIS A 9 -20.41 -14.62 9.19
C HIS A 9 -21.23 -14.81 10.47
N SER A 10 -20.70 -15.57 11.44
CA SER A 10 -21.39 -15.86 12.70
C SER A 10 -21.46 -14.59 13.57
N PHE A 11 -20.38 -13.80 13.59
CA PHE A 11 -20.30 -12.53 14.26
C PHE A 11 -21.27 -11.51 13.65
N LEU A 12 -21.30 -11.38 12.33
CA LEU A 12 -22.22 -10.47 11.63
C LEU A 12 -23.68 -10.86 11.85
N ALA A 13 -24.01 -12.16 11.79
CA ALA A 13 -25.36 -12.66 12.07
C ALA A 13 -25.78 -12.36 13.52
N ASN A 14 -24.88 -12.55 14.48
CA ASN A 14 -25.11 -12.22 15.88
C ASN A 14 -25.34 -10.71 16.10
N GLN A 15 -24.60 -9.84 15.39
CA GLN A 15 -24.81 -8.39 15.42
C GLN A 15 -26.18 -8.00 14.85
N VAL A 16 -26.61 -8.62 13.74
CA VAL A 16 -27.93 -8.40 13.15
C VAL A 16 -29.04 -8.81 14.13
N ALA A 17 -28.94 -10.00 14.73
CA ALA A 17 -29.92 -10.50 15.69
C ALA A 17 -30.02 -9.59 16.93
N LYS A 18 -28.87 -9.16 17.46
CA LYS A 18 -28.78 -8.25 18.61
C LYS A 18 -29.41 -6.89 18.31
N ARG A 19 -29.13 -6.31 17.14
CA ARG A 19 -29.68 -5.02 16.70
C ARG A 19 -31.18 -5.09 16.42
N LYS A 20 -31.68 -6.20 15.84
CA LYS A 20 -33.13 -6.45 15.68
C LYS A 20 -33.83 -6.51 17.04
N LYS A 21 -33.24 -7.21 18.02
CA LYS A 21 -33.76 -7.30 19.39
C LYS A 21 -33.74 -5.95 20.12
N TRP A 22 -32.73 -5.12 19.90
CA TRP A 22 -32.68 -3.77 20.46
C TRP A 22 -33.71 -2.84 19.83
N LYS A 23 -33.89 -2.92 18.50
CA LYS A 23 -34.94 -2.19 17.79
C LYS A 23 -36.33 -2.57 18.28
N SER A 24 -36.62 -3.86 18.49
CA SER A 24 -37.92 -4.30 19.03
C SER A 24 -38.16 -3.86 20.47
N LYS A 25 -37.11 -3.52 21.22
CA LYS A 25 -37.16 -2.97 22.58
C LYS A 25 -37.13 -1.45 22.63
N GLY A 26 -37.18 -0.76 21.49
CA GLY A 26 -37.14 0.70 21.42
C GLY A 26 -35.81 1.34 21.82
N VAL A 27 -34.73 0.55 21.92
CA VAL A 27 -33.40 1.07 22.27
C VAL A 27 -32.83 1.84 21.08
N LYS A 28 -32.22 3.00 21.35
CA LYS A 28 -31.56 3.85 20.34
C LYS A 28 -30.04 3.69 20.40
N ALA A 29 -29.36 3.96 19.28
CA ALA A 29 -27.91 3.99 19.22
C ALA A 29 -27.35 5.20 19.99
N GLY A 30 -26.06 5.18 20.32
CA GLY A 30 -25.40 6.26 21.10
C GLY A 30 -25.46 7.65 20.44
N HIS A 31 -25.74 7.73 19.14
CA HIS A 31 -25.98 8.96 18.40
C HIS A 31 -27.49 9.32 18.27
N GLY A 32 -28.35 8.72 19.09
CA GLY A 32 -29.80 8.98 19.13
C GLY A 32 -30.63 8.39 17.99
N GLY A 33 -30.00 7.81 16.96
CA GLY A 33 -30.67 7.21 15.80
C GLY A 33 -30.98 5.72 15.96
N ASP A 34 -31.64 5.14 14.95
CA ASP A 34 -31.89 3.70 14.89
C ASP A 34 -30.61 2.91 14.57
N PHE A 35 -30.54 1.66 15.05
CA PHE A 35 -29.44 0.77 14.72
C PHE A 35 -29.42 0.41 13.24
N ASN A 36 -28.27 0.59 12.58
CA ASN A 36 -28.07 0.22 11.18
C ASN A 36 -27.94 -1.32 11.04
N ILE A 37 -29.05 -1.96 10.70
CA ILE A 37 -29.15 -3.41 10.47
C ILE A 37 -28.74 -3.76 9.04
N ASP A 38 -29.08 -2.89 8.08
CA ASP A 38 -28.92 -3.13 6.66
C ASP A 38 -27.45 -3.22 6.24
N ALA A 39 -26.57 -2.45 6.88
CA ALA A 39 -25.14 -2.52 6.61
C ALA A 39 -24.56 -3.93 6.86
N ALA A 40 -24.93 -4.57 7.97
CA ALA A 40 -24.43 -5.91 8.31
C ALA A 40 -25.08 -7.00 7.44
N LEU A 41 -26.36 -6.86 7.10
CA LEU A 41 -27.05 -7.76 6.16
C LEU A 41 -26.45 -7.67 4.76
N ASN A 42 -26.12 -6.47 4.28
CA ASN A 42 -25.51 -6.26 2.98
C ASN A 42 -24.10 -6.86 2.91
N GLU A 43 -23.34 -6.85 4.02
CA GLU A 43 -22.02 -7.49 4.10
C GLU A 43 -22.11 -9.02 4.08
N ILE A 44 -23.09 -9.61 4.77
CA ILE A 44 -23.40 -11.05 4.71
C ILE A 44 -23.79 -11.44 3.28
N ASN A 45 -24.72 -10.72 2.67
CA ASN A 45 -25.22 -11.02 1.32
C ASN A 45 -24.10 -10.91 0.27
N ARG A 46 -23.22 -9.91 0.38
CA ARG A 46 -22.04 -9.79 -0.50
C ARG A 46 -21.12 -11.01 -0.41
N SER A 47 -20.86 -11.46 0.81
CA SER A 47 -19.93 -12.57 1.07
C SER A 47 -20.51 -13.91 0.61
N VAL A 48 -21.80 -14.16 0.86
CA VAL A 48 -22.52 -15.35 0.37
C VAL A 48 -22.56 -15.40 -1.16
N ASN A 49 -22.86 -14.27 -1.81
CA ASN A 49 -22.87 -14.19 -3.28
C ASN A 49 -21.49 -14.47 -3.89
N HIS A 50 -20.41 -14.13 -3.20
CA HIS A 50 -19.04 -14.38 -3.66
C HIS A 50 -18.62 -15.86 -3.52
N ILE A 51 -19.21 -16.59 -2.58
CA ILE A 51 -19.00 -18.04 -2.41
C ILE A 51 -19.78 -18.81 -3.47
N ILE A 52 -21.03 -18.41 -3.74
CA ILE A 52 -21.92 -19.06 -4.71
C ILE A 52 -21.47 -18.78 -6.15
N ASN A 53 -20.97 -17.58 -6.42
CA ASN A 53 -20.40 -17.19 -7.71
C ASN A 53 -18.92 -16.84 -7.52
N PRO A 54 -18.01 -17.84 -7.44
CA PRO A 54 -16.59 -17.54 -7.43
C PRO A 54 -16.25 -16.75 -8.70
N ALA A 55 -15.47 -15.68 -8.55
CA ALA A 55 -15.09 -14.85 -9.68
C ALA A 55 -14.45 -15.72 -10.77
N SER A 56 -15.06 -15.76 -11.95
CA SER A 56 -14.51 -16.43 -13.12
C SER A 56 -13.08 -15.92 -13.37
N ILE A 57 -12.14 -16.83 -13.62
CA ILE A 57 -10.78 -16.49 -14.04
C ILE A 57 -10.90 -15.79 -15.40
N ASN A 58 -11.00 -14.46 -15.40
CA ASN A 58 -10.95 -13.66 -16.61
C ASN A 58 -9.53 -13.70 -17.13
N VAL A 59 -9.32 -14.44 -18.22
CA VAL A 59 -8.05 -14.45 -18.95
C VAL A 59 -7.73 -13.01 -19.39
N PRO A 60 -6.51 -12.51 -19.12
CA PRO A 60 -6.03 -11.20 -19.55
C PRO A 60 -6.26 -10.81 -21.00
N ASN A 61 -7.18 -9.88 -21.28
CA ASN A 61 -7.20 -9.19 -22.58
C ASN A 61 -6.45 -7.83 -22.48
N THR A 62 -5.13 -7.89 -22.64
CA THR A 62 -4.23 -6.71 -22.64
C THR A 62 -4.00 -6.12 -24.04
N ALA A 63 -4.68 -6.63 -25.07
CA ALA A 63 -4.39 -6.37 -26.48
C ALA A 63 -4.59 -4.90 -26.92
N LEU A 64 -5.29 -4.09 -26.10
CA LEU A 64 -5.63 -2.70 -26.43
C LEU A 64 -4.63 -1.65 -25.88
N VAL A 65 -3.59 -2.07 -25.16
CA VAL A 65 -2.56 -1.15 -24.63
C VAL A 65 -1.36 -1.15 -25.57
N ASP A 66 -0.96 0.03 -26.07
CA ASP A 66 0.34 0.20 -26.73
C ASP A 66 1.46 0.04 -25.68
N LYS A 67 2.31 -0.97 -25.89
CA LYS A 67 3.38 -1.34 -24.96
C LYS A 67 4.75 -0.82 -25.39
N SER A 68 4.87 -0.22 -26.58
CA SER A 68 6.16 0.15 -27.19
C SER A 68 6.97 1.14 -26.36
N GLU A 69 6.30 2.06 -25.67
CA GLU A 69 6.92 3.08 -24.81
C GLU A 69 6.92 2.71 -23.31
N LEU A 70 6.41 1.52 -22.94
CA LEU A 70 6.30 1.11 -21.54
C LEU A 70 7.55 0.36 -21.07
N PRO A 71 8.01 0.60 -19.83
CA PRO A 71 9.15 -0.13 -19.31
C PRO A 71 8.80 -1.61 -19.11
N ALA A 72 9.80 -2.49 -19.32
CA ALA A 72 9.62 -3.94 -19.26
C ALA A 72 8.97 -4.45 -17.96
N TRP A 73 9.26 -3.81 -16.82
CA TRP A 73 8.65 -4.19 -15.55
C TRP A 73 7.14 -3.91 -15.49
N LEU A 74 6.66 -2.87 -16.18
CA LEU A 74 5.25 -2.53 -16.25
C LEU A 74 4.52 -3.46 -17.21
N ILE A 75 5.17 -3.84 -18.31
CA ILE A 75 4.65 -4.87 -19.23
C ILE A 75 4.39 -6.18 -18.47
N ARG A 76 5.34 -6.63 -17.63
CA ARG A 76 5.18 -7.81 -16.77
C ARG A 76 4.05 -7.68 -15.75
N ILE A 77 3.76 -6.47 -15.27
CA ILE A 77 2.59 -6.22 -14.41
C ILE A 77 1.31 -6.39 -15.23
N LEU A 78 1.24 -5.81 -16.43
CA LEU A 78 0.06 -5.90 -17.29
C LEU A 78 -0.27 -7.33 -17.70
N GLU A 79 0.74 -8.16 -17.94
CA GLU A 79 0.57 -9.58 -18.23
C GLU A 79 -0.06 -10.38 -17.08
N LYS A 80 0.08 -9.90 -15.84
CA LYS A 80 -0.39 -10.57 -14.62
C LYS A 80 -1.64 -9.92 -14.02
N ASP A 81 -1.85 -8.63 -14.26
CA ASP A 81 -2.89 -7.83 -13.61
C ASP A 81 -3.75 -7.05 -14.62
N ASN A 82 -4.88 -7.67 -14.95
CA ASN A 82 -5.83 -7.17 -15.94
C ASN A 82 -6.54 -5.90 -15.53
N ASP A 83 -6.68 -5.69 -14.23
CA ASP A 83 -7.40 -4.52 -13.75
C ASP A 83 -6.65 -3.24 -14.12
N VAL A 84 -5.32 -3.28 -14.09
CA VAL A 84 -4.47 -2.16 -14.52
C VAL A 84 -4.65 -1.91 -16.02
N ALA A 85 -4.58 -2.95 -16.86
CA ALA A 85 -4.74 -2.83 -18.31
C ALA A 85 -6.16 -2.36 -18.70
N ARG A 86 -7.18 -2.89 -18.02
CA ARG A 86 -8.59 -2.53 -18.22
C ARG A 86 -8.85 -1.08 -17.84
N ALA A 87 -8.31 -0.60 -16.71
CA ALA A 87 -8.44 0.79 -16.30
C ALA A 87 -7.65 1.77 -17.19
N ALA A 88 -6.60 1.29 -17.85
CA ALA A 88 -5.86 2.07 -18.82
C ALA A 88 -6.65 2.32 -20.12
N THR A 89 -7.52 1.39 -20.51
CA THR A 89 -8.20 1.37 -21.83
C THR A 89 -9.68 1.76 -21.76
N GLN A 90 -10.37 1.44 -20.67
CA GLN A 90 -11.80 1.68 -20.51
C GLN A 90 -12.08 2.97 -19.71
N LYS A 91 -13.18 3.65 -20.06
CA LYS A 91 -13.68 4.81 -19.30
C LYS A 91 -14.37 4.35 -18.01
N LYS A 92 -14.19 5.11 -16.91
CA LYS A 92 -14.88 4.91 -15.61
C LYS A 92 -14.65 3.55 -14.92
N VAL A 93 -13.45 2.98 -15.06
CA VAL A 93 -13.07 1.82 -14.23
C VAL A 93 -12.55 2.32 -12.90
N GLU A 94 -13.27 1.99 -11.82
CA GLU A 94 -12.82 2.22 -10.46
C GLU A 94 -11.97 1.03 -9.99
N LEU A 95 -10.81 1.33 -9.42
CA LEU A 95 -9.88 0.35 -8.86
C LEU A 95 -9.79 0.58 -7.36
N ASP A 96 -9.85 -0.50 -6.58
CA ASP A 96 -9.72 -0.40 -5.11
C ASP A 96 -8.29 -0.13 -4.63
N SER A 97 -7.32 -0.25 -5.53
CA SER A 97 -5.90 -0.02 -5.26
C SER A 97 -5.45 1.35 -5.78
N PRO A 98 -4.88 2.22 -4.92
CA PRO A 98 -4.28 3.47 -5.37
C PRO A 98 -3.06 3.23 -6.27
N HIS A 99 -2.33 2.13 -6.06
CA HIS A 99 -1.14 1.80 -6.84
C HIS A 99 -1.51 1.35 -8.25
N LYS A 100 -2.50 0.44 -8.38
CA LYS A 100 -3.05 0.06 -9.69
C LYS A 100 -3.63 1.28 -10.43
N THR A 101 -4.32 2.16 -9.72
CA THR A 101 -4.84 3.42 -10.27
C THR A 101 -3.72 4.27 -10.84
N ARG A 102 -2.64 4.48 -10.08
CA ARG A 102 -1.51 5.29 -10.54
C ARG A 102 -0.76 4.65 -11.72
N LEU A 103 -0.61 3.31 -11.73
CA LEU A 103 -0.04 2.57 -12.87
C LEU A 103 -0.89 2.76 -14.14
N ALA A 104 -2.21 2.61 -14.03
CA ALA A 104 -3.14 2.84 -15.15
C ALA A 104 -3.09 4.28 -15.69
N GLN A 105 -2.90 5.28 -14.81
CA GLN A 105 -2.68 6.66 -15.22
C GLN A 105 -1.34 6.86 -15.94
N GLY A 106 -0.28 6.19 -15.49
CA GLY A 106 1.04 6.23 -16.14
C GLY A 106 1.05 5.66 -17.55
N ILE A 107 0.29 4.60 -17.79
CA ILE A 107 0.15 4.02 -19.14
C ILE A 107 -0.43 5.03 -20.13
N LYS A 108 -1.31 5.93 -19.68
CA LYS A 108 -1.87 7.02 -20.51
C LYS A 108 -0.86 8.16 -20.74
N ARG A 109 0.28 8.13 -20.05
CA ARG A 109 1.33 9.17 -20.04
C ARG A 109 2.73 8.53 -20.01
N PRO A 110 3.10 7.72 -21.01
CA PRO A 110 4.31 6.89 -20.99
C PRO A 110 5.61 7.71 -20.80
N LYS A 111 5.61 8.97 -21.26
CA LYS A 111 6.72 9.92 -21.05
C LYS A 111 7.11 10.11 -19.58
N GLU A 112 6.17 9.95 -18.64
CA GLU A 112 6.44 10.06 -17.20
C GLU A 112 7.41 8.98 -16.70
N PHE A 113 7.52 7.82 -17.35
CA PHE A 113 8.43 6.74 -16.94
C PHE A 113 9.90 7.05 -17.23
N ASN A 114 10.15 7.98 -18.17
CA ASN A 114 11.49 8.45 -18.54
C ASN A 114 11.84 9.79 -17.87
N ASP A 115 10.91 10.39 -17.12
CA ASP A 115 11.14 11.64 -16.39
C ASP A 115 11.96 11.35 -15.13
N THR A 116 13.19 11.89 -15.08
CA THR A 116 14.10 11.74 -13.95
C THR A 116 13.54 12.32 -12.65
N LYS A 117 12.63 13.31 -12.72
CA LYS A 117 11.95 13.88 -11.55
C LYS A 117 10.88 12.95 -10.98
N LEU A 118 10.35 12.03 -11.79
CA LEU A 118 9.34 11.05 -11.40
C LEU A 118 9.90 9.64 -11.22
N ALA A 119 11.20 9.43 -11.46
CA ALA A 119 11.81 8.11 -11.39
C ALA A 119 11.67 7.48 -9.99
N GLU A 120 11.96 8.22 -8.91
CA GLU A 120 11.79 7.73 -7.52
C GLU A 120 10.31 7.50 -7.18
N HIS A 121 9.42 8.38 -7.67
CA HIS A 121 7.97 8.20 -7.54
C HIS A 121 7.52 6.87 -8.18
N TRP A 122 7.96 6.56 -9.39
CA TRP A 122 7.59 5.32 -10.07
C TRP A 122 8.18 4.07 -9.42
N LEU A 123 9.39 4.15 -8.89
CA LEU A 123 9.98 3.08 -8.08
C LEU A 123 9.11 2.81 -6.85
N GLN A 124 8.70 3.84 -6.13
CA GLN A 124 7.85 3.70 -4.94
C GLN A 124 6.46 3.18 -5.28
N VAL A 125 5.82 3.63 -6.38
CA VAL A 125 4.55 3.08 -6.85
C VAL A 125 4.67 1.58 -7.15
N ARG A 126 5.76 1.17 -7.82
CA ARG A 126 6.04 -0.24 -8.11
C ARG A 126 6.27 -1.05 -6.84
N LEU A 127 6.97 -0.49 -5.85
CA LEU A 127 7.19 -1.13 -4.54
C LEU A 127 5.88 -1.36 -3.80
N PHE A 128 5.05 -0.33 -3.66
CA PHE A 128 3.77 -0.49 -2.95
C PHE A 128 2.77 -1.39 -3.68
N TYR A 129 2.75 -1.37 -5.02
CA TYR A 129 2.01 -2.38 -5.79
C TYR A 129 2.50 -3.80 -5.47
N THR A 130 3.82 -3.98 -5.35
CA THR A 130 4.43 -5.28 -5.02
C THR A 130 4.07 -5.69 -3.59
N LEU A 131 4.12 -4.78 -2.62
CA LEU A 131 3.69 -5.02 -1.25
C LEU A 131 2.21 -5.43 -1.20
N GLU A 132 1.33 -4.71 -1.88
CA GLU A 132 -0.11 -5.01 -1.93
C GLU A 132 -0.40 -6.39 -2.52
N THR A 133 0.33 -6.79 -3.56
CA THR A 133 0.03 -8.02 -4.32
C THR A 133 0.75 -9.26 -3.77
N GLN A 134 1.96 -9.11 -3.24
CA GLN A 134 2.82 -10.24 -2.83
C GLN A 134 3.01 -10.33 -1.31
N TYR A 135 2.87 -9.22 -0.58
CA TYR A 135 3.10 -9.14 0.87
C TYR A 135 1.83 -8.72 1.61
N LYS A 136 0.72 -9.39 1.29
CA LYS A 136 -0.65 -9.02 1.71
C LYS A 136 -0.83 -8.84 3.21
N ASP A 137 -0.14 -9.65 4.01
CA ASP A 137 -0.28 -9.63 5.47
C ASP A 137 0.36 -8.40 6.11
N ILE A 138 1.40 -7.83 5.47
CA ILE A 138 2.11 -6.67 6.00
C ILE A 138 1.72 -5.36 5.32
N TYR A 139 1.20 -5.40 4.09
CA TYR A 139 0.80 -4.20 3.34
C TYR A 139 -0.09 -3.24 4.15
N PRO A 140 -1.08 -3.69 4.94
CA PRO A 140 -1.90 -2.79 5.77
C PRO A 140 -1.13 -2.00 6.84
N LEU A 141 0.07 -2.44 7.19
CA LEU A 141 0.91 -1.83 8.24
C LEU A 141 1.96 -0.87 7.66
N VAL A 142 2.36 -1.07 6.41
CA VAL A 142 3.46 -0.32 5.78
C VAL A 142 2.93 0.95 5.14
N PHE A 143 3.62 2.07 5.36
CA PHE A 143 3.19 3.35 4.81
C PHE A 143 4.37 4.21 4.35
N SER A 144 4.09 5.05 3.36
CA SER A 144 5.03 6.04 2.87
C SER A 144 4.96 7.33 3.69
N ILE A 145 6.11 8.00 3.82
CA ILE A 145 6.26 9.32 4.42
C ILE A 145 6.64 10.29 3.28
N PRO A 146 5.66 10.93 2.61
CA PRO A 146 5.88 11.63 1.34
C PRO A 146 6.49 13.04 1.53
N ASN A 147 7.69 13.10 2.12
CA ASN A 147 8.36 14.36 2.43
C ASN A 147 8.87 15.10 1.19
N GLY A 148 9.20 14.38 0.12
CA GLY A 148 9.73 14.91 -1.14
C GLY A 148 8.67 15.30 -2.18
N GLY A 149 7.38 15.13 -1.89
CA GLY A 149 6.31 15.38 -2.86
C GLY A 149 6.18 16.86 -3.26
N TYR A 150 5.82 17.12 -4.53
CA TYR A 150 5.45 18.46 -4.98
C TYR A 150 4.24 18.96 -4.19
N ARG A 151 4.33 20.21 -3.73
CA ARG A 151 3.31 20.85 -2.91
C ARG A 151 3.44 22.37 -3.01
N THR A 152 2.33 23.05 -2.77
CA THR A 152 2.33 24.51 -2.68
C THR A 152 3.11 24.96 -1.44
N PRO A 153 3.69 26.18 -1.43
CA PRO A 153 4.39 26.71 -0.26
C PRO A 153 3.52 26.68 1.01
N LYS A 154 2.22 26.99 0.88
CA LYS A 154 1.26 26.92 1.98
C LYS A 154 1.15 25.50 2.56
N ALA A 155 0.99 24.49 1.71
CA ALA A 155 0.92 23.10 2.15
C ALA A 155 2.23 22.65 2.81
N ALA A 156 3.39 23.07 2.27
CA ALA A 156 4.68 22.79 2.88
C ALA A 156 4.80 23.37 4.30
N SER A 157 4.38 24.63 4.51
CA SER A 157 4.39 25.25 5.84
C SER A 157 3.45 24.55 6.81
N MET A 158 2.23 24.23 6.39
CA MET A 158 1.26 23.50 7.23
C MET A 158 1.82 22.15 7.69
N MET A 159 2.38 21.36 6.79
CA MET A 159 3.00 20.07 7.15
C MET A 159 4.17 20.24 8.12
N SER A 160 4.95 21.31 7.98
CA SER A 160 6.01 21.62 8.94
C SER A 160 5.46 21.97 10.32
N TYR A 161 4.35 22.70 10.40
CA TYR A 161 3.66 23.00 11.67
C TYR A 161 3.06 21.75 12.30
N GLU A 162 2.58 20.81 11.47
CA GLU A 162 2.08 19.49 11.88
C GLU A 162 3.20 18.51 12.29
N GLY A 163 4.47 18.94 12.20
CA GLY A 163 5.61 18.19 12.71
C GLY A 163 6.37 17.38 11.67
N GLN A 164 6.09 17.55 10.37
CA GLN A 164 6.90 16.93 9.32
C GLN A 164 8.37 17.31 9.50
N LYS A 165 9.24 16.29 9.54
CA LYS A 165 10.69 16.48 9.66
C LYS A 165 11.36 16.20 8.32
N LYS A 166 12.22 17.12 7.89
CA LYS A 166 13.09 16.93 6.73
C LYS A 166 14.01 15.72 6.95
N GLY A 167 14.29 15.00 5.88
CA GLY A 167 15.22 13.88 5.87
C GLY A 167 14.68 12.56 6.43
N VAL A 168 13.44 12.50 6.92
CA VAL A 168 12.85 11.21 7.36
C VAL A 168 12.71 10.29 6.14
N PRO A 169 13.15 9.01 6.22
CA PRO A 169 13.11 8.06 5.10
C PRO A 169 11.73 7.85 4.50
N ASP A 170 11.70 7.48 3.22
CA ASP A 170 10.47 7.44 2.40
C ASP A 170 9.42 6.42 2.85
N ILE A 171 9.82 5.26 3.36
CA ILE A 171 8.91 4.16 3.70
C ILE A 171 9.22 3.64 5.10
N PHE A 172 8.18 3.42 5.90
CA PHE A 172 8.29 2.82 7.22
C PHE A 172 7.49 1.52 7.33
N PHE A 173 8.15 0.50 7.85
CA PHE A 173 7.64 -0.82 8.18
C PHE A 173 7.61 -0.92 9.72
N PRO A 174 6.47 -0.67 10.38
CA PRO A 174 6.34 -0.74 11.83
C PRO A 174 6.23 -2.20 12.31
N ILE A 175 7.17 -3.05 11.91
CA ILE A 175 7.14 -4.50 12.13
C ILE A 175 8.45 -4.91 12.79
N PRO A 176 8.47 -5.10 14.12
CA PRO A 176 9.67 -5.49 14.83
C PRO A 176 10.17 -6.88 14.40
N ARG A 177 11.47 -7.00 14.12
CA ARG A 177 12.13 -8.24 13.66
C ARG A 177 13.56 -8.33 14.17
N GLY A 178 13.97 -9.51 14.63
CA GLY A 178 15.30 -9.72 15.23
C GLY A 178 15.55 -8.74 16.38
N VAL A 179 16.60 -7.92 16.26
CA VAL A 179 16.91 -6.80 17.19
C VAL A 179 16.21 -5.48 16.88
N TYR A 180 15.58 -5.34 15.71
CA TYR A 180 15.15 -4.05 15.21
C TYR A 180 13.71 -3.74 15.60
N HIS A 181 13.46 -2.51 16.05
CA HIS A 181 12.11 -2.05 16.44
C HIS A 181 11.18 -1.78 15.24
N GLY A 182 11.75 -1.69 14.04
CA GLY A 182 11.06 -1.49 12.78
C GLY A 182 12.08 -1.23 11.66
N PHE A 183 11.59 -1.05 10.44
CA PHE A 183 12.42 -0.87 9.27
C PHE A 183 12.05 0.41 8.50
N PHE A 184 13.03 1.27 8.27
CA PHE A 184 12.94 2.42 7.38
C PHE A 184 13.71 2.14 6.08
N LEU A 185 13.06 2.40 4.95
CA LEU A 185 13.63 2.28 3.62
C LEU A 185 13.63 3.65 2.95
N GLU A 186 14.82 4.18 2.69
CA GLU A 186 15.04 5.35 1.82
C GLU A 186 15.26 4.85 0.38
N VAL A 187 14.39 5.25 -0.53
CA VAL A 187 14.40 4.75 -1.91
C VAL A 187 15.17 5.73 -2.80
N LYS A 188 16.12 5.22 -3.56
CA LYS A 188 16.86 6.01 -4.55
C LYS A 188 16.84 5.37 -5.93
N THR A 189 16.98 6.18 -6.96
CA THR A 189 17.41 5.66 -8.26
C THR A 189 18.85 5.14 -8.19
N GLU A 190 19.31 4.41 -9.20
CA GLU A 190 20.69 3.92 -9.32
C GLU A 190 21.75 5.04 -9.11
N LYS A 191 21.45 6.24 -9.61
CA LYS A 191 22.32 7.41 -9.52
C LYS A 191 21.96 8.34 -8.34
N GLY A 192 20.81 8.10 -7.70
CA GLY A 192 20.31 8.89 -6.59
C GLY A 192 21.22 8.77 -5.37
N ARG A 193 21.29 9.86 -4.60
CA ARG A 193 22.04 9.92 -3.34
C ARG A 193 21.17 10.54 -2.27
N PRO A 194 21.26 10.07 -1.00
CA PRO A 194 20.56 10.70 0.10
C PRO A 194 21.12 12.10 0.37
N SER A 195 20.24 13.06 0.68
CA SER A 195 20.62 14.39 1.12
C SER A 195 21.39 14.33 2.46
N LYS A 196 22.02 15.45 2.85
CA LYS A 196 22.71 15.54 4.14
C LYS A 196 21.75 15.26 5.31
N GLU A 197 20.56 15.86 5.28
CA GLU A 197 19.52 15.67 6.29
C GLU A 197 19.03 14.23 6.35
N GLN A 198 18.92 13.56 5.19
CA GLN A 198 18.58 12.14 5.14
C GLN A 198 19.66 11.28 5.79
N GLN A 199 20.94 11.53 5.48
CA GLN A 199 22.05 10.81 6.11
C GLN A 199 22.09 10.99 7.63
N GLU A 200 21.80 12.19 8.12
CA GLU A 200 21.69 12.47 9.56
C GLU A 200 20.54 11.69 10.20
N LYS A 201 19.34 11.72 9.60
CA LYS A 201 18.17 10.97 10.11
C LYS A 201 18.37 9.48 10.10
N ILE A 202 19.01 8.94 9.07
CA ILE A 202 19.35 7.52 8.97
C ILE A 202 20.20 7.11 10.17
N LYS A 203 21.30 7.84 10.45
CA LYS A 203 22.17 7.56 11.61
C LYS A 203 21.41 7.67 12.93
N MET A 204 20.57 8.69 13.09
CA MET A 204 19.76 8.86 14.31
C MET A 204 18.85 7.65 14.55
N PHE A 205 18.12 7.19 13.53
CA PHE A 205 17.20 6.07 13.67
C PHE A 205 17.93 4.72 13.84
N GLN A 206 19.08 4.53 13.19
CA GLN A 206 19.94 3.37 13.43
C GLN A 206 20.41 3.30 14.90
N ASN A 207 20.83 4.43 15.47
CA ASN A 207 21.24 4.52 16.87
C ASN A 207 20.08 4.24 17.85
N LEU A 208 18.83 4.46 17.42
CA LEU A 208 17.62 4.15 18.19
C LEU A 208 17.15 2.69 18.01
N GLY A 209 17.91 1.83 17.33
CA GLY A 209 17.57 0.42 17.16
C GLY A 209 16.61 0.12 16.01
N TYR A 210 16.40 1.05 15.08
CA TYR A 210 15.69 0.75 13.83
C TYR A 210 16.65 0.21 12.78
N TYR A 211 16.15 -0.71 11.94
CA TYR A 211 16.84 -1.01 10.70
C TYR A 211 16.58 0.13 9.72
N VAL A 212 17.63 0.73 9.18
CA VAL A 212 17.48 1.84 8.23
C VAL A 212 18.49 1.66 7.12
N VAL A 213 18.01 1.65 5.89
CA VAL A 213 18.87 1.45 4.71
C VAL A 213 18.47 2.41 3.59
N VAL A 214 19.46 2.83 2.82
CA VAL A 214 19.27 3.46 1.52
C VAL A 214 19.38 2.35 0.48
N ALA A 215 18.35 2.14 -0.31
CA ALA A 215 18.36 1.14 -1.38
C ALA A 215 18.17 1.81 -2.73
N LYS A 216 18.96 1.38 -3.72
CA LYS A 216 18.97 1.91 -5.07
C LYS A 216 18.28 0.96 -6.03
N GLY A 217 17.31 1.51 -6.74
CA GLY A 217 16.51 0.74 -7.68
C GLY A 217 15.56 -0.23 -7.00
N PHE A 218 14.76 -0.90 -7.82
CA PHE A 218 13.68 -1.77 -7.33
C PHE A 218 14.22 -3.07 -6.71
N ASP A 219 15.23 -3.67 -7.34
CA ASP A 219 15.72 -5.00 -6.94
C ASP A 219 16.44 -4.94 -5.59
N GLU A 220 17.23 -3.90 -5.33
CA GLU A 220 17.84 -3.70 -4.00
C GLU A 220 16.77 -3.45 -2.94
N CYS A 221 15.76 -2.63 -3.23
CA CYS A 221 14.65 -2.39 -2.28
C CYS A 221 13.96 -3.71 -1.88
N ILE A 222 13.62 -4.56 -2.86
CA ILE A 222 13.01 -5.88 -2.58
C ILE A 222 13.97 -6.80 -1.84
N CYS A 223 15.27 -6.78 -2.15
CA CYS A 223 16.29 -7.54 -1.44
C CYS A 223 16.33 -7.16 0.05
N GLN A 224 16.32 -5.86 0.37
CA GLN A 224 16.33 -5.38 1.75
C GLN A 224 15.03 -5.72 2.49
N ILE A 225 13.88 -5.57 1.83
CA ILE A 225 12.57 -5.97 2.39
C ILE A 225 12.58 -7.47 2.71
N ASN A 226 13.01 -8.33 1.78
CA ASN A 226 13.05 -9.77 1.99
C ASN A 226 14.01 -10.17 3.11
N SER A 227 15.23 -9.63 3.09
CA SER A 227 16.23 -9.89 4.13
C SER A 227 15.68 -9.54 5.51
N TYR A 228 15.06 -8.36 5.64
CA TYR A 228 14.48 -7.92 6.90
C TYR A 228 13.31 -8.81 7.37
N LEU A 229 12.42 -9.21 6.47
CA LEU A 229 11.25 -10.03 6.81
C LEU A 229 11.59 -11.49 7.11
N GLN A 230 12.76 -11.99 6.66
CA GLN A 230 13.26 -13.33 6.98
C GLN A 230 13.81 -13.45 8.40
N LEU A 231 14.09 -12.33 9.08
CA LEU A 231 14.46 -12.34 10.48
C LEU A 231 13.32 -12.96 11.34
N PRO A 232 13.66 -13.59 12.47
CA PRO A 232 12.65 -14.05 13.41
C PRO A 232 11.80 -12.88 13.92
N THR A 233 10.65 -13.19 14.52
CA THR A 233 9.93 -12.22 15.36
C THR A 233 10.88 -11.60 16.37
N PHE A 234 10.61 -10.35 16.77
CA PHE A 234 11.49 -9.61 17.68
C PHE A 234 11.98 -10.45 18.85
N ASP A 235 13.30 -10.71 18.87
CA ASP A 235 13.98 -11.58 19.82
C ASP A 235 15.10 -10.85 20.57
N ASN A 236 15.37 -9.60 20.20
CA ASN A 236 16.44 -8.76 20.73
C ASN A 236 17.84 -9.41 20.63
N LYS A 237 18.05 -10.30 19.64
CA LYS A 237 19.30 -11.05 19.46
C LYS A 237 19.74 -11.08 17.99
N THR A 238 18.85 -11.44 17.08
CA THR A 238 19.21 -11.72 15.69
C THR A 238 19.38 -10.43 14.89
N ARG A 239 20.52 -10.29 14.22
CA ARG A 239 20.87 -9.14 13.37
C ARG A 239 20.97 -9.55 11.91
N LEU A 240 20.74 -8.62 11.00
CA LEU A 240 21.18 -8.81 9.62
C LEU A 240 22.71 -8.84 9.59
N ALA A 241 23.28 -9.69 8.73
CA ALA A 241 24.71 -9.69 8.48
C ALA A 241 25.12 -8.29 7.96
N ALA A 242 26.25 -7.80 8.46
CA ALA A 242 26.82 -6.51 8.07
C ALA A 242 27.51 -6.59 6.70
#